data_AF-A0AAD9LP10-F1
#
_entry.id   AF-A0AAD9LP10-F1
#
_cell.length_a   1.000
_cell.length_b   1.000
_cell.length_c   1.000
_cell.angle_alpha   90.00
_cell.angle_beta   90.00
_cell.angle_gamma   90.00
#
_symmetry.space_group_name_H-M   'P 1'
#
loop_
_entity.id
_entity.type
_entity.pdbx_description
1 polymer ?
#
loop_
_entity_poly.entity_id
_entity_poly.type
_entity_poly.pdbx_seq_one_letter_code
_entity_poly.pdbx_strand_id
1 'polypeptide(L)'
;MAPNLDQHTYSHNAHLSSAMWTEKQQTKIWEHFVDKFSMIQSRFPSPIDRFDEEGKPKMQKIVMRLIERRAPITLVLPSFPFKSPNSTDKVLGKLPDRAEELSMERLERFCCEVEEMYAPGCKMVIFSDGRVFNDLLGVSLSDLRAFEDEMQAMVEEAGHTHISFDSMDNYVKNMDNPIPEILERFNVLHMDFDARIKTEPETRNTYCSFCKFLERDLAPQWVGMSRTAMKRCCGKIAKQMMHRNVGFSALVDDSYPDALRISIHQYDNAGPKFGIHLIPQKSGRPRTPWHSVVCEDIDGTPHTVDLKDVDTEKYDLVYKHGRKWGYVERPPCTPEEVAQWAPLNVQLIRTHMFIIAQAMEGFPAPSIMDVPRDAIRHLVLKYGLVTLRGFKQDDDFETATERWGDVLQWPKGTFAAGNIFDIKTEPGTALPAQTLEAMSFHYDGMFKKKTPESIELGDAPVFMFFHCVEAAPPEDDPKHGNTIITDTRRLLSALPEATVERLKKISLEYRTSLFKQSGQVHTSPVVVTHPMTGELSLRFHEPWGPEKTKMHPTYVTSVGYDPASNAKDADADFVTETLQERLYSEEFAHWHQWVKGEFVVMDNISQLHARTVLGMGGRHMRRIHFN
;
A
#
# COMPACT_ATOMS: atom_id res chain seq x y z
N MET A 1 21.00 30.96 -27.81
CA MET A 1 20.44 30.10 -28.87
C MET A 1 19.78 28.93 -28.16
N ALA A 2 18.46 28.97 -28.03
CA ALA A 2 17.67 27.93 -27.40
C ALA A 2 17.13 26.97 -28.48
N PRO A 3 17.05 25.65 -28.22
CA PRO A 3 16.36 24.74 -29.12
C PRO A 3 14.85 24.96 -29.02
N ASN A 4 14.21 25.08 -30.19
CA ASN A 4 12.77 25.09 -30.42
C ASN A 4 12.12 23.87 -29.77
N LEU A 5 11.16 24.10 -28.88
CA LEU A 5 10.06 23.18 -28.62
C LEU A 5 8.91 23.57 -29.54
N ASP A 6 8.40 22.58 -30.25
CA ASP A 6 7.44 22.70 -31.33
C ASP A 6 6.23 23.57 -30.96
N GLN A 7 6.15 24.73 -31.61
CA GLN A 7 4.88 25.38 -31.88
C GLN A 7 4.10 24.45 -32.80
N HIS A 8 3.29 23.56 -32.22
CA HIS A 8 2.16 22.97 -32.93
C HIS A 8 1.27 24.12 -33.39
N THR A 9 1.49 24.52 -34.62
CA THR A 9 0.63 25.39 -35.40
C THR A 9 -0.72 24.67 -35.46
N TYR A 10 -1.73 25.23 -34.78
CA TYR A 10 -3.10 24.79 -34.92
C TYR A 10 -3.43 24.69 -36.41
N SER A 11 -3.60 23.46 -36.91
CA SER A 11 -4.13 23.21 -38.24
C SER A 11 -5.54 23.81 -38.28
N HIS A 12 -5.67 25.00 -38.87
CA HIS A 12 -6.92 25.56 -39.33
C HIS A 12 -7.48 24.67 -40.44
N ASN A 13 -8.15 23.59 -40.06
CA ASN A 13 -9.10 22.88 -40.92
C ASN A 13 -10.12 22.18 -40.03
N ALA A 14 -10.98 23.00 -39.42
CA ALA A 14 -12.26 22.54 -38.89
C ALA A 14 -13.35 23.27 -39.67
N HIS A 15 -14.23 22.49 -40.30
CA HIS A 15 -15.43 22.98 -40.96
C HIS A 15 -16.20 23.95 -40.05
N LEU A 16 -16.21 25.23 -40.42
CA LEU A 16 -17.00 26.27 -39.80
C LEU A 16 -18.49 25.99 -40.03
N SER A 17 -19.11 25.28 -39.09
CA SER A 17 -20.54 25.41 -38.83
C SER A 17 -20.78 26.81 -38.24
N SER A 18 -21.21 27.72 -39.11
CA SER A 18 -21.28 29.17 -38.90
C SER A 18 -22.51 29.67 -38.13
N ALA A 19 -23.22 28.82 -37.39
CA ALA A 19 -24.32 29.27 -36.56
C ALA A 19 -23.77 29.72 -35.20
N MET A 20 -23.64 31.03 -34.93
CA MET A 20 -23.35 31.53 -33.59
C MET A 20 -24.37 30.93 -32.61
N TRP A 21 -23.91 30.49 -31.43
CA TRP A 21 -24.84 29.98 -30.44
C TRP A 21 -25.76 31.09 -29.97
N THR A 22 -27.04 30.77 -29.88
CA THR A 22 -28.03 31.68 -29.31
C THR A 22 -27.69 31.95 -27.85
N GLU A 23 -28.05 33.12 -27.33
CA GLU A 23 -27.92 33.47 -25.91
C GLU A 23 -28.52 32.36 -25.02
N LYS A 24 -29.67 31.81 -25.43
CA LYS A 24 -30.34 30.67 -24.76
C LYS A 24 -29.47 29.41 -24.67
N GLN A 25 -28.65 29.12 -25.68
CA GLN A 25 -27.72 27.98 -25.62
C GLN A 25 -26.57 28.26 -24.64
N GLN A 26 -26.00 29.47 -24.67
CA GLN A 26 -24.94 29.85 -23.75
C GLN A 26 -25.40 29.82 -22.28
N THR A 27 -26.62 30.30 -22.00
CA THR A 27 -27.22 30.21 -20.66
C THR A 27 -27.35 28.76 -20.19
N LYS A 28 -27.81 27.84 -21.04
CA LYS A 28 -27.93 26.42 -20.69
C LYS A 28 -26.58 25.79 -20.36
N ILE A 29 -25.53 26.13 -21.10
CA ILE A 29 -24.18 25.63 -20.85
C ILE A 29 -23.66 26.15 -19.51
N TRP A 30 -23.87 27.43 -19.22
CA TRP A 30 -23.54 28.02 -17.93
C TRP A 30 -24.27 27.32 -16.78
N GLU A 31 -25.59 27.12 -16.90
CA GLU A 31 -26.40 26.43 -15.91
C GLU A 31 -25.90 25.00 -15.67
N HIS A 32 -25.58 24.26 -16.75
CA HIS A 32 -25.00 22.93 -16.68
C HIS A 32 -23.61 22.94 -16.01
N PHE A 33 -22.75 23.89 -16.36
CA PHE A 33 -21.43 24.05 -15.73
C PHE A 33 -21.57 24.26 -14.22
N VAL A 34 -22.46 25.16 -13.78
CA VAL A 34 -22.68 25.43 -12.35
C VAL A 34 -23.24 24.21 -11.63
N ASP A 35 -24.16 23.47 -12.25
CA ASP A 35 -24.67 22.20 -11.72
C ASP A 35 -23.53 21.22 -11.45
N LYS A 36 -22.67 20.96 -12.45
CA LYS A 36 -21.53 20.05 -12.28
C LYS A 36 -20.50 20.59 -11.31
N PHE A 37 -20.23 21.89 -11.31
CA PHE A 37 -19.28 22.51 -10.40
C PHE A 37 -19.75 22.37 -8.94
N SER A 38 -21.05 22.48 -8.69
CA SER A 38 -21.61 22.33 -7.34
C SER A 38 -21.34 20.95 -6.73
N MET A 39 -21.18 19.91 -7.55
CA MET A 39 -20.87 18.54 -7.11
C MET A 39 -19.43 18.39 -6.59
N ILE A 40 -18.52 19.27 -6.99
CA ILE A 40 -17.12 19.28 -6.56
C ILE A 40 -16.78 20.45 -5.64
N GLN A 41 -17.63 21.47 -5.59
CA GLN A 41 -17.38 22.69 -4.84
C GLN A 41 -17.29 22.45 -3.32
N SER A 42 -16.31 23.11 -2.70
CA SER A 42 -16.21 23.20 -1.26
C SER A 42 -16.90 24.47 -0.77
N ARG A 43 -17.88 24.36 0.13
CA ARG A 43 -18.63 25.50 0.69
C ARG A 43 -18.53 25.55 2.21
N PHE A 44 -18.36 26.74 2.76
CA PHE A 44 -18.57 26.93 4.21
C PHE A 44 -20.06 26.90 4.54
N PRO A 45 -20.45 26.65 5.80
CA PRO A 45 -21.80 26.94 6.25
C PRO A 45 -22.14 28.43 6.08
N SER A 46 -23.38 28.73 5.76
CA SER A 46 -23.91 30.10 5.81
C SER A 46 -23.76 30.68 7.24
N PRO A 47 -23.41 31.96 7.42
CA PRO A 47 -23.24 33.02 6.40
C PRO A 47 -21.80 33.22 5.91
N ILE A 48 -20.86 32.32 6.21
CA ILE A 48 -19.45 32.48 5.83
C ILE A 48 -19.27 32.29 4.31
N ASP A 49 -20.00 31.35 3.72
CA ASP A 49 -19.99 31.16 2.26
C ASP A 49 -20.83 32.23 1.57
N ARG A 50 -20.20 32.90 0.58
CA ARG A 50 -20.71 34.03 -0.21
C ARG A 50 -20.76 33.69 -1.70
N PHE A 51 -20.78 32.40 -2.05
CA PHE A 51 -20.78 31.98 -3.45
C PHE A 51 -22.01 32.50 -4.19
N ASP A 52 -23.22 32.32 -3.66
CA ASP A 52 -24.44 32.69 -4.40
C ASP A 52 -24.58 34.20 -4.59
N GLU A 53 -24.18 35.00 -3.59
CA GLU A 53 -24.33 36.46 -3.60
C GLU A 53 -23.23 37.16 -4.42
N GLU A 54 -21.99 36.68 -4.36
CA GLU A 54 -20.83 37.37 -4.96
C GLU A 54 -19.98 36.50 -5.88
N GLY A 55 -19.76 35.24 -5.52
CA GLY A 55 -18.90 34.33 -6.26
C GLY A 55 -19.44 33.93 -7.63
N LYS A 56 -20.71 33.50 -7.67
CA LYS A 56 -21.39 32.96 -8.84
C LYS A 56 -21.49 33.99 -9.98
N PRO A 57 -21.84 35.27 -9.73
CA PRO A 57 -21.77 36.30 -10.79
C PRO A 57 -20.35 36.51 -11.36
N LYS A 58 -19.31 36.45 -10.52
CA LYS A 58 -17.90 36.58 -10.97
C LYS A 58 -17.47 35.38 -11.79
N MET A 59 -17.79 34.17 -11.35
CA MET A 59 -17.55 32.92 -12.08
C MET A 59 -18.28 32.94 -13.42
N GLN A 60 -19.55 33.35 -13.44
CA GLN A 60 -20.33 33.48 -14.67
C GLN A 60 -19.64 34.36 -15.69
N LYS A 61 -19.15 35.53 -15.27
CA LYS A 61 -18.45 36.45 -16.16
C LYS A 61 -17.19 35.83 -16.80
N ILE A 62 -16.45 35.01 -16.05
CA ILE A 62 -15.25 34.32 -16.56
C ILE A 62 -15.65 33.21 -17.53
N VAL A 63 -16.55 32.34 -17.12
CA VAL A 63 -16.97 31.17 -17.91
C VAL A 63 -17.69 31.58 -19.19
N MET A 64 -18.59 32.57 -19.12
CA MET A 64 -19.31 33.08 -20.30
C MET A 64 -18.36 33.67 -21.34
N ARG A 65 -17.27 34.35 -20.94
CA ARG A 65 -16.25 34.85 -21.89
C ARG A 65 -15.63 33.72 -22.71
N LEU A 66 -15.37 32.58 -22.10
CA LEU A 66 -14.81 31.40 -22.77
C LEU A 66 -15.84 30.76 -23.70
N ILE A 67 -17.09 30.64 -23.25
CA ILE A 67 -18.23 30.14 -24.04
C ILE A 67 -18.48 31.02 -25.28
N GLU A 68 -18.50 32.34 -25.12
CA GLU A 68 -18.69 33.31 -26.21
C GLU A 68 -17.60 33.21 -27.28
N ARG A 69 -16.36 32.92 -26.85
CA ARG A 69 -15.20 32.69 -27.74
C ARG A 69 -15.14 31.29 -28.33
N ARG A 70 -16.03 30.37 -27.93
CA ARG A 70 -15.95 28.93 -28.25
C ARG A 70 -14.62 28.30 -27.87
N ALA A 71 -14.00 28.79 -26.80
CA ALA A 71 -12.78 28.23 -26.25
C ALA A 71 -13.13 27.19 -25.16
N PRO A 72 -12.33 26.14 -24.96
CA PRO A 72 -12.49 25.26 -23.81
C PRO A 72 -12.59 26.07 -22.52
N ILE A 73 -13.45 25.64 -21.58
CA ILE A 73 -13.49 26.26 -20.26
C ILE A 73 -12.25 25.80 -19.51
N THR A 74 -11.24 26.66 -19.42
CA THR A 74 -9.99 26.34 -18.71
C THR A 74 -10.10 26.68 -17.23
N LEU A 75 -9.84 25.68 -16.38
CA LEU A 75 -9.70 25.81 -14.94
C LEU A 75 -8.22 25.63 -14.60
N VAL A 76 -7.69 26.46 -13.71
CA VAL A 76 -6.31 26.34 -13.23
C VAL A 76 -6.28 26.12 -11.72
N LEU A 77 -5.68 25.00 -11.32
CA LEU A 77 -5.68 24.48 -9.96
C LEU A 77 -4.25 24.30 -9.45
N PRO A 78 -3.79 25.16 -8.52
CA PRO A 78 -2.52 24.94 -7.83
C PRO A 78 -2.68 23.84 -6.80
N SER A 79 -1.96 22.74 -7.01
CA SER A 79 -2.11 21.52 -6.21
C SER A 79 -1.06 20.48 -6.59
N PHE A 80 -1.10 19.33 -5.89
CA PHE A 80 -0.24 18.16 -6.10
C PHE A 80 1.26 18.49 -6.10
N PRO A 81 1.79 19.11 -5.02
CA PRO A 81 3.21 19.44 -4.95
C PRO A 81 4.07 18.18 -4.85
N PHE A 82 3.77 17.35 -3.86
CA PHE A 82 4.46 16.10 -3.50
C PHE A 82 3.76 15.51 -2.28
N LYS A 83 3.95 14.21 -1.99
CA LYS A 83 3.53 13.59 -0.73
C LYS A 83 4.22 14.23 0.48
N SER A 84 3.49 14.37 1.58
CA SER A 84 4.01 14.80 2.88
C SER A 84 5.31 14.07 3.23
N PRO A 85 6.37 14.77 3.71
CA PRO A 85 7.60 14.10 4.14
C PRO A 85 7.42 13.27 5.42
N ASN A 86 6.27 13.37 6.10
CA ASN A 86 5.91 12.50 7.21
C ASN A 86 5.27 11.18 6.71
N SER A 87 6.10 10.27 6.22
CA SER A 87 5.70 8.92 5.80
C SER A 87 5.52 7.92 6.95
N THR A 88 5.72 8.36 8.19
CA THR A 88 5.50 7.51 9.38
C THR A 88 4.07 7.65 9.88
N ASP A 89 3.54 8.88 9.91
CA ASP A 89 2.23 9.14 10.50
C ASP A 89 1.14 9.48 9.49
N LYS A 90 1.49 10.02 8.30
CA LYS A 90 0.49 10.68 7.43
C LYS A 90 0.21 10.00 6.11
N VAL A 91 1.24 9.51 5.42
CA VAL A 91 1.14 9.02 4.03
C VAL A 91 1.90 7.70 3.87
N LEU A 92 1.52 6.91 2.87
CA LEU A 92 2.10 5.57 2.63
C LEU A 92 3.55 5.62 2.10
N GLY A 93 3.93 6.71 1.46
CA GLY A 93 5.24 6.86 0.82
C GLY A 93 5.38 8.20 0.13
N LYS A 94 6.36 8.30 -0.76
CA LYS A 94 6.70 9.54 -1.48
C LYS A 94 5.96 9.71 -2.81
N LEU A 95 5.53 8.61 -3.42
CA LEU A 95 4.87 8.59 -4.72
C LEU A 95 3.34 8.71 -4.57
N PRO A 96 2.62 9.13 -5.63
CA PRO A 96 1.17 9.08 -5.70
C PRO A 96 0.62 7.69 -5.39
N ASP A 97 -0.52 7.67 -4.71
CA ASP A 97 -1.24 6.48 -4.31
C ASP A 97 -2.76 6.65 -4.61
N ARG A 98 -3.62 5.80 -4.03
CA ARG A 98 -5.08 5.81 -4.27
C ARG A 98 -5.71 7.19 -4.03
N ALA A 99 -5.13 8.01 -3.16
CA ALA A 99 -5.63 9.36 -2.90
C ALA A 99 -5.54 10.26 -4.14
N GLU A 100 -4.40 10.25 -4.82
CA GLU A 100 -4.21 11.03 -6.05
C GLU A 100 -5.00 10.43 -7.22
N GLU A 101 -5.08 9.10 -7.32
CA GLU A 101 -5.87 8.40 -8.35
C GLU A 101 -7.34 8.84 -8.32
N LEU A 102 -8.01 8.72 -7.16
CA LEU A 102 -9.41 9.15 -6.99
C LEU A 102 -9.61 10.64 -7.28
N SER A 103 -8.57 11.45 -7.02
CA SER A 103 -8.64 12.88 -7.29
C SER A 103 -8.59 13.17 -8.78
N MET A 104 -7.73 12.49 -9.53
CA MET A 104 -7.66 12.63 -10.98
C MET A 104 -8.95 12.13 -11.63
N GLU A 105 -9.46 10.97 -11.24
CA GLU A 105 -10.73 10.43 -11.72
C GLU A 105 -11.89 11.42 -11.50
N ARG A 106 -11.93 12.08 -10.34
CA ARG A 106 -12.96 13.07 -10.02
C ARG A 106 -12.85 14.33 -10.86
N LEU A 107 -11.65 14.84 -11.09
CA LEU A 107 -11.43 16.03 -11.91
C LEU A 107 -11.73 15.74 -13.39
N GLU A 108 -11.29 14.61 -13.91
CA GLU A 108 -11.59 14.15 -15.27
C GLU A 108 -13.10 14.01 -15.47
N ARG A 109 -13.78 13.33 -14.54
CA ARG A 109 -15.23 13.17 -14.59
C ARG A 109 -15.96 14.50 -14.67
N PHE A 110 -15.57 15.48 -13.86
CA PHE A 110 -16.15 16.82 -13.92
C PHE A 110 -15.96 17.47 -15.31
N CYS A 111 -14.77 17.37 -15.89
CA CYS A 111 -14.49 17.92 -17.22
C CYS A 111 -15.31 17.23 -18.32
N CYS A 112 -15.38 15.89 -18.32
CA CYS A 112 -16.20 15.10 -19.24
C CYS A 112 -17.69 15.49 -19.15
N GLU A 113 -18.24 15.57 -17.93
CA GLU A 113 -19.64 15.93 -17.72
C GLU A 113 -19.94 17.35 -18.25
N VAL A 114 -19.00 18.29 -18.19
CA VAL A 114 -19.15 19.62 -18.82
C VAL A 114 -19.10 19.53 -20.36
N GLU A 115 -18.18 18.74 -20.91
CA GLU A 115 -18.01 18.57 -22.36
C GLU A 115 -19.26 17.98 -23.03
N GLU A 116 -20.01 17.11 -22.36
CA GLU A 116 -21.28 16.54 -22.84
C GLU A 116 -22.28 17.61 -23.33
N MET A 117 -22.28 18.78 -22.71
CA MET A 117 -23.14 19.93 -23.09
C MET A 117 -22.39 20.99 -23.90
N TYR A 118 -21.07 21.07 -23.76
CA TYR A 118 -20.21 22.10 -24.35
C TYR A 118 -19.10 21.46 -25.17
N ALA A 119 -19.35 21.26 -26.47
CA ALA A 119 -18.42 20.56 -27.37
C ALA A 119 -16.96 21.07 -27.41
N PRO A 120 -16.65 22.38 -27.22
CA PRO A 120 -15.26 22.81 -27.06
C PRO A 120 -14.58 22.31 -25.77
N GLY A 121 -15.35 21.76 -24.83
CA GLY A 121 -14.86 21.03 -23.68
C GLY A 121 -14.45 21.88 -22.48
N CYS A 122 -13.91 21.19 -21.49
CA CYS A 122 -13.46 21.72 -20.21
C CYS A 122 -12.04 21.20 -19.95
N LYS A 123 -11.11 22.06 -19.55
CA LYS A 123 -9.71 21.66 -19.30
C LYS A 123 -9.32 21.98 -17.87
N MET A 124 -8.72 21.01 -17.19
CA MET A 124 -8.16 21.16 -15.86
C MET A 124 -6.63 21.24 -15.94
N VAL A 125 -6.08 22.41 -15.66
CA VAL A 125 -4.64 22.61 -15.54
C VAL A 125 -4.22 22.44 -14.09
N ILE A 126 -3.49 21.38 -13.78
CA ILE A 126 -2.80 21.20 -12.51
C ILE A 126 -1.51 22.01 -12.56
N PHE A 127 -1.47 23.13 -11.84
CA PHE A 127 -0.27 23.97 -11.76
C PHE A 127 0.50 23.59 -10.49
N SER A 128 1.51 22.72 -10.61
CA SER A 128 2.26 22.19 -9.46
C SER A 128 2.86 23.32 -8.62
N ASP A 129 2.62 23.28 -7.31
CA ASP A 129 3.28 24.12 -6.32
C ASP A 129 4.48 23.41 -5.66
N GLY A 130 4.92 22.27 -6.21
CA GLY A 130 6.04 21.48 -5.70
C GLY A 130 7.34 22.27 -5.64
N ARG A 131 7.78 22.83 -6.77
CA ARG A 131 8.99 23.68 -6.86
C ARG A 131 8.93 24.94 -5.99
N VAL A 132 7.74 25.36 -5.58
CA VAL A 132 7.54 26.51 -4.70
C VAL A 132 8.00 26.19 -3.27
N PHE A 133 7.80 24.94 -2.82
CA PHE A 133 7.92 24.58 -1.40
C PHE A 133 8.88 23.44 -1.09
N ASN A 134 9.39 22.69 -2.08
CA ASN A 134 10.11 21.43 -1.84
C ASN A 134 11.33 21.61 -0.91
N ASP A 135 12.17 22.62 -1.14
CA ASP A 135 13.34 22.90 -0.30
C ASP A 135 12.95 23.33 1.13
N LEU A 136 11.86 24.08 1.29
CA LEU A 136 11.33 24.50 2.59
C LEU A 136 10.79 23.33 3.41
N LEU A 137 10.30 22.29 2.74
CA LEU A 137 9.73 21.09 3.36
C LEU A 137 10.70 19.90 3.38
N GLY A 138 11.93 20.09 2.91
CA GLY A 138 12.97 19.05 2.91
C GLY A 138 12.74 17.93 1.88
N VAL A 139 11.97 18.20 0.82
CA VAL A 139 11.73 17.27 -0.28
C VAL A 139 12.74 17.53 -1.40
N SER A 140 13.46 16.47 -1.78
CA SER A 140 14.47 16.53 -2.83
C SER A 140 13.85 16.79 -4.20
N LEU A 141 14.59 17.40 -5.13
CA LEU A 141 14.12 17.59 -6.50
C LEU A 141 13.88 16.25 -7.22
N SER A 142 14.63 15.20 -6.88
CA SER A 142 14.41 13.86 -7.43
C SER A 142 13.11 13.25 -6.96
N ASP A 143 12.77 13.39 -5.67
CA ASP A 143 11.50 12.89 -5.13
C ASP A 143 10.30 13.66 -5.72
N LEU A 144 10.44 14.99 -5.86
CA LEU A 144 9.43 15.83 -6.52
C LEU A 144 9.19 15.38 -7.97
N ARG A 145 10.26 15.25 -8.77
CA ARG A 145 10.14 14.82 -10.18
C ARG A 145 9.52 13.43 -10.29
N ALA A 146 9.95 12.49 -9.44
CA ALA A 146 9.38 11.16 -9.43
C ALA A 146 7.87 11.17 -9.10
N PHE A 147 7.43 12.06 -8.21
CA PHE A 147 6.00 12.25 -7.93
C PHE A 147 5.26 12.84 -9.15
N GLU A 148 5.83 13.86 -9.80
CA GLU A 148 5.24 14.50 -10.98
C GLU A 148 5.15 13.56 -12.19
N ASP A 149 6.23 12.81 -12.47
CA ASP A 149 6.30 11.83 -13.55
C ASP A 149 5.25 10.73 -13.35
N GLU A 150 5.07 10.27 -12.11
CA GLU A 150 4.08 9.25 -11.77
C GLU A 150 2.64 9.77 -11.87
N MET A 151 2.38 11.03 -11.47
CA MET A 151 1.06 11.66 -11.68
C MET A 151 0.70 11.71 -13.17
N GLN A 152 1.67 12.05 -14.02
CA GLN A 152 1.48 12.06 -15.48
C GLN A 152 1.22 10.65 -16.01
N ALA A 153 2.03 9.67 -15.60
CA ALA A 153 1.85 8.27 -16.00
C ALA A 153 0.47 7.73 -15.60
N MET A 154 -0.02 8.05 -14.40
CA MET A 154 -1.35 7.63 -13.94
C MET A 154 -2.48 8.24 -14.78
N VAL A 155 -2.37 9.52 -15.15
CA VAL A 155 -3.35 10.21 -16.03
C VAL A 155 -3.35 9.59 -17.43
N GLU A 156 -2.17 9.29 -17.97
CA GLU A 156 -2.01 8.64 -19.27
C GLU A 156 -2.55 7.21 -19.27
N GLU A 157 -2.20 6.40 -18.27
CA GLU A 157 -2.66 5.01 -18.11
C GLU A 157 -4.19 4.94 -17.98
N ALA A 158 -4.79 5.87 -17.23
CA ALA A 158 -6.23 5.96 -17.07
C ALA A 158 -6.96 6.56 -18.30
N GLY A 159 -6.23 6.96 -19.34
CA GLY A 159 -6.78 7.55 -20.56
C GLY A 159 -7.48 8.89 -20.33
N HIS A 160 -7.08 9.63 -19.30
CA HIS A 160 -7.64 10.94 -18.99
C HIS A 160 -7.13 11.97 -20.00
N THR A 161 -8.05 12.75 -20.57
CA THR A 161 -7.73 13.65 -21.70
C THR A 161 -7.94 15.12 -21.40
N HIS A 162 -8.57 15.45 -20.26
CA HIS A 162 -8.90 16.82 -19.89
C HIS A 162 -7.95 17.42 -18.87
N ILE A 163 -7.07 16.61 -18.29
CA ILE A 163 -6.10 17.01 -17.27
C ILE A 163 -4.75 17.28 -17.96
N SER A 164 -4.15 18.42 -17.65
CA SER A 164 -2.79 18.76 -18.07
C SER A 164 -1.98 19.29 -16.89
N PHE A 165 -0.68 19.02 -16.88
CA PHE A 165 0.24 19.48 -15.84
C PHE A 165 1.08 20.65 -16.33
N ASP A 166 1.28 21.63 -15.46
CA ASP A 166 2.14 22.78 -15.69
C ASP A 166 2.90 23.15 -14.40
N SER A 167 3.99 23.89 -14.54
CA SER A 167 4.87 24.27 -13.44
C SER A 167 5.48 25.64 -13.65
N MET A 168 5.87 26.27 -12.55
CA MET A 168 6.55 27.56 -12.56
C MET A 168 7.84 27.57 -13.38
N ASP A 169 8.49 26.41 -13.55
CA ASP A 169 9.74 26.27 -14.32
C ASP A 169 9.55 26.70 -15.79
N ASN A 170 8.32 26.63 -16.33
CA ASN A 170 7.99 27.08 -17.69
C ASN A 170 7.91 28.61 -17.84
N TYR A 171 7.94 29.37 -16.75
CA TYR A 171 7.69 30.81 -16.72
C TYR A 171 8.84 31.64 -16.14
N VAL A 172 9.98 31.00 -15.90
CA VAL A 172 11.19 31.62 -15.36
C VAL A 172 12.38 31.38 -16.27
N LYS A 173 13.36 32.27 -16.22
CA LYS A 173 14.63 32.09 -16.96
C LYS A 173 15.59 31.19 -16.20
N ASN A 174 15.63 31.33 -14.87
CA ASN A 174 16.52 30.54 -14.03
C ASN A 174 15.79 29.35 -13.40
N MET A 175 15.71 28.23 -14.12
CA MET A 175 15.04 27.01 -13.65
C MET A 175 15.76 26.35 -12.45
N ASP A 176 17.06 26.61 -12.25
CA ASP A 176 17.79 26.05 -11.12
C ASP A 176 17.37 26.70 -9.79
N ASN A 177 16.99 27.98 -9.83
CA ASN A 177 16.50 28.72 -8.67
C ASN A 177 15.43 29.75 -9.08
N PRO A 178 14.18 29.31 -9.30
CA PRO A 178 13.13 30.15 -9.88
C PRO A 178 12.52 31.16 -8.89
N ILE A 179 12.71 30.93 -7.58
CA ILE A 179 12.02 31.68 -6.53
C ILE A 179 12.38 33.17 -6.50
N PRO A 180 13.68 33.58 -6.50
CA PRO A 180 14.03 35.00 -6.46
C PRO A 180 13.45 35.79 -7.64
N GLU A 181 13.49 35.22 -8.84
CA GLU A 181 12.95 35.85 -10.06
C GLU A 181 11.44 36.15 -9.91
N ILE A 182 10.65 35.20 -9.39
CA ILE A 182 9.21 35.40 -9.17
C ILE A 182 8.95 36.41 -8.04
N LEU A 183 9.69 36.34 -6.95
CA LEU A 183 9.52 37.28 -5.84
C LEU A 183 9.87 38.71 -6.25
N GLU A 184 10.88 38.91 -7.09
CA GLU A 184 11.23 40.22 -7.65
C GLU A 184 10.16 40.68 -8.66
N ARG A 185 9.80 39.82 -9.62
CA ARG A 185 8.83 40.12 -10.69
C ARG A 185 7.50 40.65 -10.15
N PHE A 186 7.02 40.09 -9.03
CA PHE A 186 5.75 40.47 -8.42
C PHE A 186 5.90 41.36 -7.16
N ASN A 187 7.08 41.96 -6.94
CA ASN A 187 7.35 42.88 -5.83
C ASN A 187 7.07 42.29 -4.43
N VAL A 188 7.33 41.00 -4.24
CA VAL A 188 7.12 40.27 -2.98
C VAL A 188 8.42 40.08 -2.20
N LEU A 189 9.59 40.21 -2.84
CA LEU A 189 10.89 39.95 -2.21
C LEU A 189 11.11 40.76 -0.92
N HIS A 190 10.70 42.03 -0.91
CA HIS A 190 10.91 42.95 0.21
C HIS A 190 9.65 43.21 1.06
N MET A 191 8.62 42.38 0.90
CA MET A 191 7.36 42.55 1.64
C MET A 191 7.56 42.24 3.13
N ASP A 192 7.21 43.19 4.02
CA ASP A 192 7.35 43.00 5.46
C ASP A 192 6.19 42.19 6.05
N PHE A 193 6.29 40.85 5.96
CA PHE A 193 5.31 39.96 6.57
C PHE A 193 5.26 40.07 8.10
N ASP A 194 6.31 40.53 8.78
CA ASP A 194 6.26 40.74 10.23
C ASP A 194 5.29 41.87 10.59
N ALA A 195 5.32 42.98 9.86
CA ALA A 195 4.34 44.06 10.00
C ALA A 195 2.92 43.59 9.62
N ARG A 196 2.78 42.86 8.51
CA ARG A 196 1.47 42.38 8.04
C ARG A 196 0.84 41.35 8.97
N ILE A 197 1.61 40.39 9.50
CA ILE A 197 1.11 39.42 10.50
C ILE A 197 0.62 40.11 11.78
N LYS A 198 1.26 41.22 12.18
CA LYS A 198 0.82 42.01 13.34
C LYS A 198 -0.48 42.76 13.06
N THR A 199 -0.62 43.36 11.89
CA THR A 199 -1.67 44.34 11.58
C THR A 199 -2.89 43.72 10.87
N GLU A 200 -2.72 42.66 10.10
CA GLU A 200 -3.76 42.05 9.25
C GLU A 200 -4.22 40.69 9.81
N PRO A 201 -5.48 40.56 10.25
CA PRO A 201 -6.00 39.30 10.80
C PRO A 201 -5.91 38.10 9.85
N GLU A 202 -6.21 38.29 8.56
CA GLU A 202 -6.18 37.22 7.55
C GLU A 202 -4.75 36.69 7.31
N THR A 203 -3.78 37.60 7.21
CA THR A 203 -2.36 37.26 7.08
C THR A 203 -1.86 36.53 8.32
N ARG A 204 -2.28 36.96 9.53
CA ARG A 204 -1.98 36.26 10.78
C ARG A 204 -2.56 34.85 10.82
N ASN A 205 -3.80 34.67 10.37
CA ASN A 205 -4.46 33.38 10.30
C ASN A 205 -3.71 32.44 9.35
N THR A 206 -3.28 32.94 8.19
CA THR A 206 -2.45 32.18 7.23
C THR A 206 -1.13 31.74 7.85
N TYR A 207 -0.42 32.65 8.51
CA TYR A 207 0.82 32.34 9.23
C TYR A 207 0.61 31.24 10.29
N CYS A 208 -0.43 31.36 11.11
CA CYS A 208 -0.77 30.38 12.13
C CYS A 208 -1.11 29.00 11.53
N SER A 209 -1.83 28.97 10.40
CA SER A 209 -2.16 27.74 9.68
C SER A 209 -0.91 27.06 9.12
N PHE A 210 0.01 27.81 8.51
CA PHE A 210 1.30 27.29 8.06
C PHE A 210 2.16 26.77 9.22
N CYS A 211 2.21 27.47 10.34
CA CYS A 211 2.92 26.97 11.52
C CYS A 211 2.37 25.61 11.98
N LYS A 212 1.04 25.47 12.11
CA LYS A 212 0.39 24.22 12.51
C LYS A 212 0.64 23.10 11.49
N PHE A 213 0.62 23.44 10.20
CA PHE A 213 0.92 22.53 9.12
C PHE A 213 2.36 21.98 9.25
N LEU A 214 3.35 22.86 9.38
CA LEU A 214 4.76 22.51 9.51
C LEU A 214 5.06 21.67 10.77
N GLU A 215 4.39 21.95 11.90
CA GLU A 215 4.52 21.15 13.12
C GLU A 215 4.18 19.68 12.87
N ARG A 216 3.18 19.39 12.02
CA ARG A 216 2.71 18.03 11.74
C ARG A 216 3.45 17.37 10.58
N ASP A 217 3.66 18.10 9.49
CA ASP A 217 4.24 17.56 8.26
C ASP A 217 5.75 17.32 8.37
N LEU A 218 6.43 18.08 9.22
CA LEU A 218 7.85 17.90 9.49
C LEU A 218 8.10 17.21 10.84
N ALA A 219 7.09 16.55 11.43
CA ALA A 219 7.21 15.91 12.74
C ALA A 219 8.44 15.00 12.91
N PRO A 220 8.83 14.17 11.92
CA PRO A 220 10.06 13.38 12.00
C PRO A 220 11.34 14.23 12.13
N GLN A 221 11.37 15.44 11.57
CA GLN A 221 12.51 16.35 11.64
C GLN A 221 12.62 17.05 13.01
N TRP A 222 11.55 17.03 13.81
CA TRP A 222 11.49 17.65 15.13
C TRP A 222 11.89 16.71 16.26
N VAL A 223 12.11 15.42 15.98
CA VAL A 223 12.49 14.41 16.98
C VAL A 223 13.76 14.86 17.71
N GLY A 224 13.70 14.91 19.05
CA GLY A 224 14.81 15.38 19.89
C GLY A 224 14.93 16.90 20.05
N MET A 225 14.13 17.71 19.36
CA MET A 225 14.12 19.17 19.53
C MET A 225 13.21 19.63 20.67
N SER A 226 13.55 20.77 21.29
CA SER A 226 12.64 21.41 22.24
C SER A 226 11.45 22.07 21.53
N ARG A 227 10.28 22.10 22.18
CA ARG A 227 9.06 22.72 21.64
C ARG A 227 9.27 24.18 21.21
N THR A 228 10.08 24.92 21.96
CA THR A 228 10.41 26.33 21.65
C THR A 228 11.28 26.44 20.39
N ALA A 229 12.27 25.55 20.24
CA ALA A 229 13.11 25.53 19.05
C ALA A 229 12.29 25.17 17.80
N MET A 230 11.44 24.13 17.89
CA MET A 230 10.53 23.71 16.81
C MET A 230 9.62 24.87 16.36
N LYS A 231 8.91 25.51 17.30
CA LYS A 231 8.01 26.65 16.98
C LYS A 231 8.74 27.80 16.30
N ARG A 232 9.96 28.10 16.74
CA ARG A 232 10.80 29.14 16.12
C ARG A 232 11.20 28.77 14.70
N CYS A 233 11.58 27.51 14.44
CA CYS A 233 11.88 27.03 13.09
C CYS A 233 10.64 27.06 12.19
N CYS A 234 9.51 26.54 12.65
CA CYS A 234 8.23 26.59 11.94
C CYS A 234 7.85 28.03 11.57
N GLY A 235 8.01 28.99 12.50
CA GLY A 235 7.72 30.39 12.23
C GLY A 235 8.61 31.01 11.14
N LYS A 236 9.90 30.61 11.06
CA LYS A 236 10.79 31.07 9.98
C LYS A 236 10.36 30.50 8.62
N ILE A 237 10.12 29.20 8.56
CA ILE A 237 9.70 28.52 7.34
C ILE A 237 8.34 29.04 6.87
N ALA A 238 7.38 29.21 7.79
CA ALA A 238 6.05 29.74 7.48
C ALA A 238 6.11 31.11 6.80
N LYS A 239 6.97 32.03 7.26
CA LYS A 239 7.16 33.33 6.60
C LYS A 239 7.69 33.19 5.17
N GLN A 240 8.67 32.31 4.96
CA GLN A 240 9.19 32.05 3.61
C GLN A 240 8.11 31.46 2.70
N MET A 241 7.31 30.51 3.21
CA MET A 241 6.16 29.98 2.47
C MET A 241 5.15 31.07 2.12
N MET A 242 4.91 32.05 3.00
CA MET A 242 4.00 33.17 2.70
C MET A 242 4.50 34.05 1.56
N HIS A 243 5.79 34.44 1.55
CA HIS A 243 6.37 35.16 0.42
C HIS A 243 6.19 34.38 -0.88
N ARG A 244 6.58 33.10 -0.88
CA ARG A 244 6.54 32.25 -2.07
C ARG A 244 5.12 32.02 -2.56
N ASN A 245 4.16 31.81 -1.66
CA ASN A 245 2.75 31.61 -2.01
C ASN A 245 2.14 32.86 -2.67
N VAL A 246 2.46 34.07 -2.19
CA VAL A 246 1.99 35.31 -2.83
C VAL A 246 2.58 35.47 -4.23
N GLY A 247 3.89 35.28 -4.38
CA GLY A 247 4.55 35.35 -5.70
C GLY A 247 4.03 34.30 -6.67
N PHE A 248 3.85 33.06 -6.19
CA PHE A 248 3.29 31.97 -6.97
C PHE A 248 1.84 32.20 -7.37
N SER A 249 0.99 32.69 -6.45
CA SER A 249 -0.39 33.04 -6.80
C SER A 249 -0.45 34.10 -7.90
N ALA A 250 0.41 35.12 -7.83
CA ALA A 250 0.49 36.17 -8.84
C ALA A 250 1.02 35.63 -10.19
N LEU A 251 1.98 34.71 -10.16
CA LEU A 251 2.45 34.04 -11.36
C LEU A 251 1.32 33.31 -12.08
N VAL A 252 0.52 32.53 -11.35
CA VAL A 252 -0.58 31.80 -12.00
C VAL A 252 -1.63 32.75 -12.58
N ASP A 253 -1.93 33.86 -11.89
CA ASP A 253 -2.88 34.86 -12.39
C ASP A 253 -2.34 35.56 -13.66
N ASP A 254 -1.03 35.74 -13.79
CA ASP A 254 -0.36 36.28 -14.99
C ASP A 254 -0.27 35.26 -16.13
N SER A 255 0.02 33.99 -15.82
CA SER A 255 0.13 32.90 -16.80
C SER A 255 -1.21 32.44 -17.35
N TYR A 256 -2.28 32.50 -16.53
CA TYR A 256 -3.62 32.02 -16.88
C TYR A 256 -4.71 33.10 -16.62
N PRO A 257 -4.62 34.28 -17.27
CA PRO A 257 -5.46 35.44 -16.94
C PRO A 257 -6.94 35.28 -17.29
N ASP A 258 -7.27 34.38 -18.23
CA ASP A 258 -8.64 34.08 -18.66
C ASP A 258 -9.21 32.80 -18.00
N ALA A 259 -8.41 32.04 -17.24
CA ALA A 259 -8.84 30.79 -16.65
C ALA A 259 -9.64 31.00 -15.35
N LEU A 260 -10.52 30.04 -15.04
CA LEU A 260 -11.20 30.00 -13.75
C LEU A 260 -10.23 29.52 -12.67
N ARG A 261 -10.04 30.33 -11.62
CA ARG A 261 -9.09 30.07 -10.55
C ARG A 261 -9.67 29.10 -9.50
N ILE A 262 -9.15 27.88 -9.47
CA ILE A 262 -9.60 26.82 -8.55
C ILE A 262 -8.60 26.66 -7.41
N SER A 263 -9.10 26.16 -6.28
CA SER A 263 -8.30 25.95 -5.08
C SER A 263 -8.70 24.69 -4.33
N ILE A 264 -7.71 24.06 -3.70
CA ILE A 264 -7.87 22.97 -2.74
C ILE A 264 -8.21 23.47 -1.32
N HIS A 265 -8.03 24.76 -1.07
CA HIS A 265 -8.42 25.40 0.18
C HIS A 265 -9.88 25.83 0.13
N GLN A 266 -10.59 25.60 1.23
CA GLN A 266 -11.93 26.12 1.44
C GLN A 266 -11.87 27.65 1.63
N TYR A 267 -12.61 28.38 0.79
CA TYR A 267 -12.75 29.83 0.84
C TYR A 267 -14.18 30.22 1.15
N ASP A 268 -14.42 31.50 1.43
CA ASP A 268 -15.77 32.10 1.45
C ASP A 268 -16.43 32.07 0.05
N ASN A 269 -15.68 31.67 -0.99
CA ASN A 269 -16.12 31.60 -2.38
C ASN A 269 -16.66 32.92 -2.94
N ALA A 270 -16.28 34.07 -2.37
CA ALA A 270 -16.60 35.39 -2.93
C ALA A 270 -15.76 35.71 -4.19
N GLY A 271 -14.81 34.84 -4.55
CA GLY A 271 -13.85 35.03 -5.63
C GLY A 271 -12.61 35.85 -5.21
N PRO A 272 -11.53 35.84 -6.00
CA PRO A 272 -11.43 35.26 -7.34
C PRO A 272 -11.20 33.75 -7.36
N LYS A 273 -10.92 33.12 -6.22
CA LYS A 273 -10.64 31.69 -6.09
C LYS A 273 -11.87 30.92 -5.63
N PHE A 274 -12.10 29.75 -6.21
CA PHE A 274 -13.22 28.88 -5.86
C PHE A 274 -12.71 27.54 -5.34
N GLY A 275 -13.13 27.18 -4.13
CA GLY A 275 -12.69 25.96 -3.46
C GLY A 275 -13.38 24.72 -4.01
N ILE A 276 -12.65 23.61 -4.15
CA ILE A 276 -13.19 22.29 -4.50
C ILE A 276 -12.67 21.20 -3.55
N HIS A 277 -13.37 20.08 -3.51
CA HIS A 277 -12.93 18.84 -2.87
C HIS A 277 -12.37 17.88 -3.92
N LEU A 278 -11.11 17.49 -3.73
CA LEU A 278 -10.41 16.54 -4.60
C LEU A 278 -10.80 15.09 -4.35
N ILE A 279 -11.10 14.75 -3.10
CA ILE A 279 -11.59 13.41 -2.73
C ILE A 279 -13.00 13.59 -2.15
N PRO A 280 -13.97 12.74 -2.53
CA PRO A 280 -15.28 12.74 -1.89
C PRO A 280 -15.12 12.55 -0.38
N GLN A 281 -15.73 13.44 0.41
CA GLN A 281 -15.79 13.29 1.87
C GLN A 281 -17.23 13.40 2.32
N LYS A 282 -17.78 12.32 2.89
CA LYS A 282 -19.13 12.33 3.47
C LYS A 282 -19.19 13.11 4.80
N SER A 283 -18.08 13.19 5.53
CA SER A 283 -17.94 13.99 6.75
C SER A 283 -16.46 14.25 7.08
N GLY A 284 -16.19 15.22 7.96
CA GLY A 284 -14.84 15.54 8.44
C GLY A 284 -14.22 16.80 7.81
N ARG A 285 -12.95 17.04 8.14
CA ARG A 285 -12.20 18.18 7.55
C ARG A 285 -11.62 17.76 6.20
N PRO A 286 -11.80 18.59 5.16
CA PRO A 286 -11.17 18.39 3.85
C PRO A 286 -9.67 18.14 4.00
N ARG A 287 -9.20 17.03 3.45
CA ARG A 287 -7.79 16.67 3.37
C ARG A 287 -7.37 16.67 1.92
N THR A 288 -6.17 17.17 1.66
CA THR A 288 -5.57 17.01 0.34
C THR A 288 -4.95 15.62 0.20
N PRO A 289 -4.97 15.05 -1.01
CA PRO A 289 -4.50 13.69 -1.29
C PRO A 289 -3.11 13.40 -0.73
N TRP A 290 -2.20 14.36 -0.93
CA TRP A 290 -0.80 14.24 -0.55
C TRP A 290 -0.52 14.38 0.95
N HIS A 291 -1.57 14.51 1.77
CA HIS A 291 -1.50 14.55 3.22
C HIS A 291 -2.35 13.47 3.90
N SER A 292 -2.78 12.45 3.15
CA SER A 292 -3.66 11.41 3.66
C SER A 292 -3.41 10.07 2.98
N VAL A 293 -4.02 9.05 3.56
CA VAL A 293 -4.20 7.71 3.00
C VAL A 293 -5.69 7.48 2.78
N VAL A 294 -6.05 6.73 1.74
CA VAL A 294 -7.43 6.31 1.47
C VAL A 294 -7.70 4.93 2.07
N CYS A 295 -8.79 4.83 2.83
CA CYS A 295 -9.44 3.58 3.21
C CYS A 295 -10.81 3.51 2.53
N GLU A 296 -11.06 2.46 1.74
CA GLU A 296 -12.32 2.27 1.03
C GLU A 296 -13.17 1.23 1.77
N ASP A 297 -14.40 1.59 2.14
CA ASP A 297 -15.37 0.66 2.73
C ASP A 297 -15.82 -0.38 1.70
N ILE A 298 -16.46 -1.46 2.16
CA ILE A 298 -16.95 -2.54 1.29
C ILE A 298 -18.00 -2.07 0.28
N ASP A 299 -18.67 -0.94 0.55
CA ASP A 299 -19.64 -0.30 -0.35
C ASP A 299 -18.99 0.65 -1.37
N GLY A 300 -17.65 0.73 -1.38
CA GLY A 300 -16.87 1.61 -2.25
C GLY A 300 -16.71 3.04 -1.72
N THR A 301 -17.17 3.35 -0.51
CA THR A 301 -17.01 4.68 0.07
C THR A 301 -15.55 4.95 0.47
N PRO A 302 -14.88 5.96 -0.10
CA PRO A 302 -13.53 6.32 0.32
C PRO A 302 -13.53 7.21 1.57
N HIS A 303 -12.56 6.99 2.44
CA HIS A 303 -12.26 7.79 3.62
C HIS A 303 -10.81 8.22 3.61
N THR A 304 -10.54 9.50 3.83
CA THR A 304 -9.17 10.01 3.95
C THR A 304 -8.75 10.13 5.41
N VAL A 305 -7.70 9.42 5.80
CA VAL A 305 -7.17 9.42 7.18
C VAL A 305 -5.67 9.73 7.18
N ASP A 306 -5.09 10.03 8.35
CA ASP A 306 -3.64 10.00 8.51
C ASP A 306 -3.22 8.51 8.65
N LEU A 307 -2.07 8.11 8.09
CA LEU A 307 -1.60 6.70 8.11
C LEU A 307 -1.66 6.05 9.50
N LYS A 308 -1.23 6.77 10.54
CA LYS A 308 -1.24 6.26 11.92
C LYS A 308 -2.65 5.97 12.49
N ASP A 309 -3.68 6.55 11.88
CA ASP A 309 -5.07 6.44 12.31
C ASP A 309 -5.83 5.37 11.50
N VAL A 310 -5.14 4.64 10.60
CA VAL A 310 -5.73 3.53 9.86
C VAL A 310 -6.03 2.37 10.81
N ASP A 311 -7.29 1.93 10.84
CA ASP A 311 -7.70 0.74 11.57
C ASP A 311 -7.29 -0.52 10.79
N THR A 312 -6.15 -1.10 11.15
CA THR A 312 -5.61 -2.32 10.53
C THR A 312 -6.41 -3.58 10.87
N GLU A 313 -7.27 -3.53 11.89
CA GLU A 313 -8.22 -4.60 12.20
C GLU A 313 -9.44 -4.54 11.28
N LYS A 314 -9.80 -3.37 10.75
CA LYS A 314 -10.89 -3.22 9.78
C LYS A 314 -10.43 -3.34 8.33
N TYR A 315 -9.29 -2.74 7.98
CA TYR A 315 -8.87 -2.63 6.59
C TYR A 315 -7.61 -3.45 6.25
N ASP A 316 -7.55 -3.94 5.02
CA ASP A 316 -6.38 -4.60 4.43
C ASP A 316 -5.64 -3.64 3.48
N LEU A 317 -4.31 -3.62 3.60
CA LEU A 317 -3.42 -2.86 2.71
C LEU A 317 -3.43 -3.47 1.30
N VAL A 318 -3.59 -2.61 0.29
CA VAL A 318 -3.59 -2.94 -1.13
C VAL A 318 -2.29 -2.46 -1.76
N TYR A 319 -1.77 -3.27 -2.69
CA TYR A 319 -0.63 -2.94 -3.53
C TYR A 319 -1.06 -2.74 -4.96
N LYS A 320 -0.47 -1.74 -5.61
CA LYS A 320 -0.60 -1.48 -7.05
C LYS A 320 0.76 -0.95 -7.55
N HIS A 321 1.17 -1.33 -8.76
CA HIS A 321 2.48 -0.97 -9.32
C HIS A 321 3.68 -1.33 -8.40
N GLY A 322 3.56 -2.41 -7.63
CA GLY A 322 4.63 -2.86 -6.72
C GLY A 322 4.84 -1.99 -5.48
N ARG A 323 3.89 -1.11 -5.13
CA ARG A 323 3.94 -0.23 -3.96
C ARG A 323 2.61 -0.18 -3.22
N LYS A 324 2.65 0.30 -1.97
CA LYS A 324 1.46 0.54 -1.14
C LYS A 324 0.54 1.53 -1.85
N TRP A 325 -0.72 1.18 -2.02
CA TRP A 325 -1.69 1.96 -2.78
C TRP A 325 -2.77 2.60 -1.91
N GLY A 326 -3.29 1.86 -0.94
CA GLY A 326 -4.40 2.29 -0.12
C GLY A 326 -4.91 1.12 0.71
N TYR A 327 -6.03 1.30 1.38
CA TYR A 327 -6.64 0.29 2.23
C TYR A 327 -8.07 -0.01 1.75
N VAL A 328 -8.50 -1.26 1.85
CA VAL A 328 -9.87 -1.69 1.56
C VAL A 328 -10.44 -2.45 2.74
N GLU A 329 -11.73 -2.27 3.03
CA GLU A 329 -12.36 -2.89 4.18
C GLU A 329 -12.34 -4.41 4.01
N ARG A 330 -11.88 -5.11 5.05
CA ARG A 330 -11.78 -6.55 5.04
C ARG A 330 -13.19 -7.14 5.00
N PRO A 331 -13.55 -7.94 3.97
CA PRO A 331 -14.87 -8.54 3.95
C PRO A 331 -15.09 -9.48 5.15
N PRO A 332 -16.31 -9.52 5.71
CA PRO A 332 -16.65 -10.51 6.73
C PRO A 332 -16.56 -11.93 6.16
N CYS A 333 -16.61 -12.94 7.03
CA CYS A 333 -16.83 -14.31 6.59
C CYS A 333 -18.16 -14.41 5.85
N THR A 334 -18.20 -15.22 4.80
CA THR A 334 -19.42 -15.43 4.01
C THR A 334 -20.50 -16.13 4.84
N PRO A 335 -21.80 -15.92 4.55
CA PRO A 335 -22.87 -16.65 5.22
C PRO A 335 -22.70 -18.18 5.16
N GLU A 336 -22.19 -18.69 4.04
CA GLU A 336 -21.92 -20.11 3.82
C GLU A 336 -20.81 -20.62 4.74
N GLU A 337 -19.71 -19.88 4.86
CA GLU A 337 -18.62 -20.20 5.81
C GLU A 337 -19.15 -20.22 7.25
N VAL A 338 -19.93 -19.21 7.65
CA VAL A 338 -20.50 -19.16 9.01
C VAL A 338 -21.45 -20.34 9.26
N ALA A 339 -22.30 -20.68 8.30
CA ALA A 339 -23.27 -21.77 8.42
C ALA A 339 -22.61 -23.15 8.60
N GLN A 340 -21.44 -23.39 7.99
CA GLN A 340 -20.71 -24.66 8.12
C GLN A 340 -20.13 -24.88 9.53
N TRP A 341 -19.82 -23.80 10.26
CA TRP A 341 -19.19 -23.85 11.57
C TRP A 341 -20.17 -23.64 12.74
N ALA A 342 -21.33 -23.03 12.47
CA ALA A 342 -22.37 -22.79 13.47
C ALA A 342 -22.81 -24.04 14.27
N PRO A 343 -22.98 -25.25 13.68
CA PRO A 343 -23.36 -26.44 14.45
C PRO A 343 -22.36 -26.86 15.53
N LEU A 344 -21.10 -26.42 15.42
CA LEU A 344 -20.03 -26.69 16.40
C LEU A 344 -19.96 -25.62 17.50
N ASN A 345 -20.81 -24.60 17.45
CA ASN A 345 -20.71 -23.40 18.29
C ASN A 345 -19.33 -22.74 18.18
N VAL A 346 -18.89 -22.54 16.93
CA VAL A 346 -17.60 -21.92 16.59
C VAL A 346 -17.84 -20.62 15.84
N GLN A 347 -17.21 -19.55 16.31
CA GLN A 347 -17.17 -18.26 15.62
C GLN A 347 -15.93 -18.17 14.74
N LEU A 348 -16.10 -17.67 13.52
CA LEU A 348 -14.99 -17.37 12.62
C LEU A 348 -14.57 -15.90 12.77
N ILE A 349 -13.30 -15.67 13.09
CA ILE A 349 -12.71 -14.34 13.24
C ILE A 349 -11.62 -14.20 12.19
N ARG A 350 -11.86 -13.34 11.19
CA ARG A 350 -10.92 -13.09 10.11
C ARG A 350 -9.91 -12.03 10.52
N THR A 351 -8.63 -12.35 10.41
CA THR A 351 -7.53 -11.40 10.61
C THR A 351 -6.96 -10.96 9.26
N HIS A 352 -5.96 -10.07 9.29
CA HIS A 352 -5.24 -9.64 8.09
C HIS A 352 -4.56 -10.81 7.34
N MET A 353 -4.01 -11.78 8.07
CA MET A 353 -3.13 -12.82 7.52
C MET A 353 -3.72 -14.24 7.60
N PHE A 354 -4.71 -14.47 8.46
CA PHE A 354 -5.22 -15.82 8.74
C PHE A 354 -6.65 -15.76 9.28
N ILE A 355 -7.23 -16.92 9.56
CA ILE A 355 -8.55 -17.02 10.19
C ILE A 355 -8.49 -17.83 11.48
N ILE A 356 -9.22 -17.37 12.50
CA ILE A 356 -9.37 -18.06 13.78
C ILE A 356 -10.77 -18.67 13.81
N ALA A 357 -10.86 -19.98 13.97
CA ALA A 357 -12.08 -20.68 14.34
C ALA A 357 -12.08 -20.81 15.88
N GLN A 358 -12.80 -19.91 16.54
CA GLN A 358 -12.84 -19.77 17.98
C GLN A 358 -14.08 -20.47 18.55
N ALA A 359 -13.90 -21.45 19.43
CA ALA A 359 -15.00 -22.03 20.19
C ALA A 359 -15.70 -20.95 21.02
N MET A 360 -17.03 -20.93 20.98
CA MET A 360 -17.86 -19.93 21.68
C MET A 360 -17.94 -20.24 23.18
N GLU A 361 -17.83 -19.20 24.00
CA GLU A 361 -18.01 -19.32 25.46
C GLU A 361 -19.43 -19.77 25.81
N GLY A 362 -19.55 -20.56 26.88
CA GLY A 362 -20.84 -21.07 27.37
C GLY A 362 -21.33 -22.35 26.68
N PHE A 363 -20.64 -22.84 25.66
CA PHE A 363 -20.90 -24.13 25.01
C PHE A 363 -19.83 -25.17 25.37
N PRO A 364 -20.12 -26.48 25.25
CA PRO A 364 -19.10 -27.51 25.36
C PRO A 364 -18.01 -27.31 24.30
N ALA A 365 -16.75 -27.54 24.68
CA ALA A 365 -15.62 -27.47 23.75
C ALA A 365 -15.89 -28.39 22.54
N PRO A 366 -15.80 -27.89 21.29
CA PRO A 366 -15.99 -28.72 20.10
C PRO A 366 -14.87 -29.74 19.95
N SER A 367 -15.20 -30.88 19.35
CA SER A 367 -14.21 -31.89 18.97
C SER A 367 -13.66 -31.59 17.58
N ILE A 368 -12.35 -31.78 17.38
CA ILE A 368 -11.76 -31.72 16.02
C ILE A 368 -12.26 -32.88 15.15
N MET A 369 -12.77 -33.95 15.76
CA MET A 369 -13.43 -35.07 15.08
C MET A 369 -14.79 -34.68 14.50
N ASP A 370 -15.38 -33.55 14.89
CA ASP A 370 -16.68 -33.11 14.36
C ASP A 370 -16.52 -32.05 13.26
N VAL A 371 -15.31 -31.54 13.04
CA VAL A 371 -15.03 -30.53 12.01
C VAL A 371 -15.24 -31.13 10.61
N PRO A 372 -16.12 -30.55 9.77
CA PRO A 372 -16.36 -31.02 8.41
C PRO A 372 -15.12 -30.84 7.53
N ARG A 373 -14.74 -31.90 6.80
CA ARG A 373 -13.60 -31.90 5.86
C ARG A 373 -13.65 -30.71 4.90
N ASP A 374 -14.77 -30.51 4.23
CA ASP A 374 -14.87 -29.49 3.19
C ASP A 374 -14.78 -28.07 3.78
N ALA A 375 -15.32 -27.88 4.99
CA ALA A 375 -15.29 -26.58 5.67
C ALA A 375 -13.86 -26.18 6.05
N ILE A 376 -13.09 -27.09 6.67
CA ILE A 376 -11.69 -26.78 7.03
C ILE A 376 -10.81 -26.62 5.80
N ARG A 377 -10.98 -27.47 4.77
CA ARG A 377 -10.22 -27.38 3.52
C ARG A 377 -10.51 -26.09 2.77
N HIS A 378 -11.77 -25.68 2.70
CA HIS A 378 -12.16 -24.40 2.10
C HIS A 378 -11.50 -23.21 2.81
N LEU A 379 -11.55 -23.17 4.15
CA LEU A 379 -10.92 -22.09 4.91
C LEU A 379 -9.40 -22.06 4.73
N VAL A 380 -8.70 -23.20 4.82
CA VAL A 380 -7.23 -23.20 4.70
C VAL A 380 -6.76 -22.87 3.29
N LEU A 381 -7.45 -23.31 2.23
CA LEU A 381 -7.10 -22.94 0.86
C LEU A 381 -7.34 -21.45 0.58
N LYS A 382 -8.40 -20.88 1.16
CA LYS A 382 -8.72 -19.46 1.00
C LYS A 382 -7.77 -18.57 1.81
N TYR A 383 -7.60 -18.86 3.09
CA TYR A 383 -6.88 -17.98 4.03
C TYR A 383 -5.43 -18.40 4.31
N GLY A 384 -4.96 -19.53 3.77
CA GLY A 384 -3.61 -20.06 3.94
C GLY A 384 -3.34 -20.69 5.31
N LEU A 385 -3.93 -20.14 6.36
CA LEU A 385 -3.74 -20.55 7.75
C LEU A 385 -5.06 -20.47 8.53
N VAL A 386 -5.40 -21.56 9.23
CA VAL A 386 -6.55 -21.64 10.13
C VAL A 386 -6.09 -22.04 11.51
N THR A 387 -6.45 -21.27 12.53
CA THR A 387 -6.23 -21.67 13.93
C THR A 387 -7.55 -22.13 14.55
N LEU A 388 -7.51 -23.24 15.28
CA LEU A 388 -8.66 -23.80 16.01
C LEU A 388 -8.39 -23.61 17.51
N ARG A 389 -9.21 -22.78 18.17
CA ARG A 389 -8.99 -22.39 19.58
C ARG A 389 -10.17 -22.77 20.46
N GLY A 390 -9.86 -23.32 21.64
CA GLY A 390 -10.87 -23.78 22.60
C GLY A 390 -11.49 -25.15 22.28
N PHE A 391 -10.85 -25.92 21.39
CA PHE A 391 -11.26 -27.29 21.07
C PHE A 391 -10.78 -28.28 22.15
N LYS A 392 -11.43 -29.45 22.20
CA LYS A 392 -11.02 -30.57 23.06
C LYS A 392 -9.61 -31.05 22.74
N GLN A 393 -8.94 -31.60 23.75
CA GLN A 393 -7.52 -31.99 23.69
C GLN A 393 -7.29 -33.50 23.78
N ASP A 394 -8.36 -34.26 24.01
CA ASP A 394 -8.41 -35.71 24.17
C ASP A 394 -8.87 -36.43 22.89
N ASP A 395 -9.09 -35.69 21.80
CA ASP A 395 -9.38 -36.26 20.49
C ASP A 395 -8.16 -36.99 19.90
N ASP A 396 -8.42 -38.03 19.11
CA ASP A 396 -7.39 -38.73 18.36
C ASP A 396 -6.91 -37.88 17.17
N PHE A 397 -5.73 -37.28 17.33
CA PHE A 397 -5.17 -36.31 16.38
C PHE A 397 -4.93 -36.90 14.98
N GLU A 398 -4.52 -38.17 14.90
CA GLU A 398 -4.27 -38.84 13.63
C GLU A 398 -5.58 -39.15 12.91
N THR A 399 -6.53 -39.77 13.60
CA THR A 399 -7.85 -40.11 13.07
C THR A 399 -8.61 -38.86 12.61
N ALA A 400 -8.48 -37.74 13.34
CA ALA A 400 -9.05 -36.46 12.93
C ALA A 400 -8.49 -36.01 11.57
N THR A 401 -7.18 -36.18 11.37
CA THR A 401 -6.49 -35.78 10.14
C THR A 401 -6.87 -36.68 8.96
N GLU A 402 -6.99 -37.99 9.17
CA GLU A 402 -7.40 -38.95 8.14
C GLU A 402 -8.80 -38.64 7.56
N ARG A 403 -9.68 -38.02 8.36
CA ARG A 403 -10.99 -37.56 7.88
C ARG A 403 -10.88 -36.36 6.93
N TRP A 404 -9.80 -35.59 7.00
CA TRP A 404 -9.61 -34.40 6.18
C TRP A 404 -8.80 -34.66 4.90
N GLY A 405 -7.97 -35.70 4.90
CA GLY A 405 -7.18 -36.10 3.73
C GLY A 405 -6.24 -37.25 4.00
N ASP A 406 -5.44 -37.58 2.99
CA ASP A 406 -4.54 -38.73 3.05
C ASP A 406 -3.31 -38.36 3.89
N VAL A 407 -3.17 -38.99 5.06
CA VAL A 407 -2.05 -38.77 5.96
C VAL A 407 -0.76 -39.35 5.35
N LEU A 408 0.30 -38.54 5.37
CA LEU A 408 1.58 -38.90 4.80
C LEU A 408 2.48 -39.55 5.85
N GLN A 409 3.01 -40.72 5.51
CA GLN A 409 3.89 -41.46 6.41
C GLN A 409 5.28 -40.84 6.49
N TRP A 410 5.81 -40.80 7.71
CA TRP A 410 7.23 -40.62 7.95
C TRP A 410 7.98 -41.94 7.74
N PRO A 411 9.23 -41.94 7.24
CA PRO A 411 9.98 -43.17 7.04
C PRO A 411 10.10 -43.99 8.34
N LYS A 412 9.88 -45.31 8.28
CA LYS A 412 9.98 -46.19 9.46
C LYS A 412 11.37 -46.08 10.12
N GLY A 413 11.40 -45.88 11.43
CA GLY A 413 12.63 -45.67 12.20
C GLY A 413 13.10 -44.21 12.30
N THR A 414 12.29 -43.25 11.84
CA THR A 414 12.48 -41.82 12.12
C THR A 414 11.82 -41.40 13.44
N PHE A 415 12.00 -40.15 13.84
CA PHE A 415 11.55 -39.51 15.08
C PHE A 415 10.02 -39.34 15.20
N ALA A 416 9.23 -40.09 14.44
CA ALA A 416 7.77 -40.05 14.44
C ALA A 416 7.18 -41.29 15.11
N ALA A 417 6.17 -41.10 15.97
CA ALA A 417 5.36 -42.19 16.50
C ALA A 417 4.19 -42.42 15.53
N GLY A 418 4.37 -43.34 14.58
CA GLY A 418 3.42 -43.50 13.47
C GLY A 418 3.53 -42.33 12.50
N ASN A 419 2.40 -41.66 12.23
CA ASN A 419 2.36 -40.50 11.32
C ASN A 419 2.49 -39.15 12.04
N ILE A 420 2.55 -39.16 13.37
CA ILE A 420 2.72 -37.96 14.20
C ILE A 420 4.20 -37.68 14.39
N PHE A 421 4.65 -36.51 13.92
CA PHE A 421 5.97 -36.00 14.23
C PHE A 421 5.93 -35.21 15.55
N ASP A 422 6.58 -35.76 16.58
CA ASP A 422 6.66 -35.17 17.91
C ASP A 422 7.88 -34.21 17.99
N ILE A 423 7.57 -32.91 18.04
CA ILE A 423 8.54 -31.81 18.00
C ILE A 423 8.64 -31.25 19.41
N LYS A 424 9.39 -31.96 20.25
CA LYS A 424 9.79 -31.50 21.58
C LYS A 424 11.22 -30.96 21.54
N THR A 425 11.44 -29.84 22.22
CA THR A 425 12.80 -29.30 22.35
C THR A 425 13.70 -30.26 23.12
N GLU A 426 14.85 -30.63 22.55
CA GLU A 426 15.75 -31.63 23.11
C GLU A 426 17.22 -31.17 23.05
N PRO A 427 17.95 -31.15 24.19
CA PRO A 427 19.37 -30.84 24.20
C PRO A 427 20.19 -31.86 23.38
N GLY A 428 21.06 -31.36 22.49
CA GLY A 428 21.96 -32.21 21.70
C GLY A 428 21.27 -33.00 20.58
N THR A 429 20.01 -32.70 20.26
CA THR A 429 19.31 -33.29 19.11
C THR A 429 20.04 -33.01 17.79
N ALA A 430 19.97 -33.96 16.86
CA ALA A 430 20.42 -33.81 15.48
C ALA A 430 19.30 -33.24 14.56
N LEU A 431 18.08 -33.08 15.08
CA LEU A 431 16.95 -32.58 14.31
C LEU A 431 16.82 -31.07 14.41
N PRO A 432 16.90 -30.31 13.28
CA PRO A 432 16.71 -28.86 13.29
C PRO A 432 15.43 -28.40 14.00
N ALA A 433 14.31 -29.12 13.79
CA ALA A 433 13.01 -28.81 14.37
C ALA A 433 12.98 -28.86 15.91
N GLN A 434 13.84 -29.65 16.54
CA GLN A 434 13.89 -29.84 18.00
C GLN A 434 14.96 -28.97 18.69
N THR A 435 15.77 -28.23 17.93
CA THR A 435 16.82 -27.38 18.50
C THR A 435 16.25 -26.08 19.08
N LEU A 436 17.08 -25.34 19.82
CA LEU A 436 16.80 -23.96 20.24
C LEU A 436 17.17 -22.90 19.19
N GLU A 437 17.93 -23.27 18.15
CA GLU A 437 18.37 -22.32 17.12
C GLU A 437 17.19 -21.78 16.31
N ALA A 438 17.35 -20.60 15.73
CA ALA A 438 16.39 -20.12 14.74
C ALA A 438 16.35 -21.07 13.52
N MET A 439 15.21 -21.10 12.84
CA MET A 439 15.04 -21.80 11.58
C MET A 439 14.78 -20.79 10.47
N SER A 440 15.51 -20.94 9.37
CA SER A 440 15.32 -20.17 8.14
C SER A 440 13.91 -20.34 7.55
N PHE A 441 13.51 -19.40 6.71
CA PHE A 441 12.33 -19.61 5.86
C PHE A 441 12.51 -20.80 4.94
N HIS A 442 11.51 -21.67 4.92
CA HIS A 442 11.42 -22.85 4.08
C HIS A 442 9.96 -23.30 3.93
N TYR A 443 9.75 -24.39 3.20
CA TYR A 443 8.53 -25.18 3.21
C TYR A 443 8.87 -26.64 3.51
N ASP A 444 7.88 -27.39 3.99
CA ASP A 444 8.10 -28.78 4.36
C ASP A 444 8.13 -29.70 3.14
N GLY A 445 8.91 -30.77 3.26
CA GLY A 445 9.05 -31.82 2.24
C GLY A 445 10.10 -31.55 1.15
N MET A 446 10.81 -30.40 1.19
CA MET A 446 11.92 -30.08 0.28
C MET A 446 12.96 -31.20 0.21
N PHE A 447 13.39 -31.70 1.37
CA PHE A 447 14.42 -32.73 1.46
C PHE A 447 13.87 -34.13 1.77
N LYS A 448 12.59 -34.36 1.48
CA LYS A 448 11.97 -35.68 1.60
C LYS A 448 12.10 -36.44 0.28
N LYS A 449 12.47 -37.72 0.35
CA LYS A 449 12.43 -38.59 -0.84
C LYS A 449 10.98 -38.97 -1.14
N LYS A 450 10.58 -38.90 -2.42
CA LYS A 450 9.27 -39.37 -2.89
C LYS A 450 9.07 -40.87 -2.67
N THR A 451 10.14 -41.64 -2.86
CA THR A 451 10.23 -43.08 -2.59
C THR A 451 11.60 -43.40 -1.99
N PRO A 452 11.80 -44.52 -1.26
CA PRO A 452 13.10 -44.89 -0.71
C PRO A 452 14.23 -44.92 -1.76
N GLU A 453 13.90 -45.30 -3.00
CA GLU A 453 14.80 -45.43 -4.15
C GLU A 453 15.00 -44.11 -4.92
N SER A 454 14.21 -43.07 -4.63
CA SER A 454 14.29 -41.79 -5.35
C SER A 454 15.68 -41.15 -5.20
N ILE A 455 16.25 -40.79 -6.34
CA ILE A 455 17.48 -39.98 -6.43
C ILE A 455 17.20 -38.48 -6.32
N GLU A 456 15.98 -38.06 -6.65
CA GLU A 456 15.49 -36.68 -6.52
C GLU A 456 14.82 -36.47 -5.15
N LEU A 457 15.04 -35.29 -4.58
CA LEU A 457 14.37 -34.82 -3.36
C LEU A 457 13.20 -33.90 -3.70
N GLY A 458 12.17 -33.90 -2.85
CA GLY A 458 11.01 -33.01 -2.96
C GLY A 458 9.70 -33.79 -2.99
N ASP A 459 9.13 -34.01 -1.81
CA ASP A 459 7.81 -34.61 -1.61
C ASP A 459 7.04 -33.74 -0.61
N ALA A 460 6.63 -32.56 -1.08
CA ALA A 460 5.97 -31.55 -0.26
C ALA A 460 4.51 -31.94 0.01
N PRO A 461 4.07 -31.99 1.29
CA PRO A 461 2.65 -32.13 1.60
C PRO A 461 1.88 -30.90 1.13
N VAL A 462 0.58 -31.07 0.84
CA VAL A 462 -0.31 -29.93 0.61
C VAL A 462 -0.57 -29.20 1.92
N PHE A 463 -0.89 -29.94 2.99
CA PHE A 463 -1.24 -29.35 4.28
C PHE A 463 -0.37 -29.86 5.42
N MET A 464 -0.25 -29.01 6.43
CA MET A 464 0.30 -29.38 7.73
C MET A 464 -0.72 -29.10 8.82
N PHE A 465 -0.89 -30.08 9.71
CA PHE A 465 -1.72 -29.92 10.89
C PHE A 465 -0.86 -29.99 12.15
N PHE A 466 -0.93 -28.94 12.96
CA PHE A 466 -0.18 -28.80 14.18
C PHE A 466 -1.10 -28.86 15.40
N HIS A 467 -0.59 -29.44 16.48
CA HIS A 467 -1.17 -29.40 17.81
C HIS A 467 -0.15 -28.82 18.79
N CYS A 468 -0.49 -27.73 19.46
CA CYS A 468 0.34 -27.12 20.49
C CYS A 468 0.13 -27.81 21.84
N VAL A 469 0.94 -28.81 22.17
CA VAL A 469 0.84 -29.50 23.47
C VAL A 469 1.33 -28.60 24.61
N GLU A 470 2.46 -27.94 24.41
CA GLU A 470 3.02 -26.95 25.33
C GLU A 470 3.65 -25.80 24.54
N ALA A 471 3.18 -24.57 24.77
CA ALA A 471 3.75 -23.38 24.18
C ALA A 471 5.09 -23.03 24.86
N ALA A 472 5.91 -22.22 24.19
CA ALA A 472 7.11 -21.69 24.83
C ALA A 472 6.72 -20.78 26.01
N PRO A 473 7.49 -20.78 27.12
CA PRO A 473 7.23 -19.83 28.19
C PRO A 473 7.38 -18.39 27.69
N PRO A 474 6.71 -17.42 28.34
CA PRO A 474 6.92 -16.01 28.02
C PRO A 474 8.39 -15.63 28.21
N GLU A 475 8.94 -14.91 27.23
CA GLU A 475 10.31 -14.39 27.24
C GLU A 475 10.29 -12.85 27.33
N ASP A 476 11.41 -12.26 27.74
CA ASP A 476 11.56 -10.79 27.80
C ASP A 476 11.45 -10.13 26.41
N ASP A 477 11.91 -10.83 25.36
CA ASP A 477 11.69 -10.42 23.97
C ASP A 477 10.46 -11.15 23.39
N PRO A 478 9.37 -10.44 23.08
CA PRO A 478 8.14 -11.03 22.55
C PRO A 478 8.30 -11.62 21.14
N LYS A 479 9.45 -11.39 20.46
CA LYS A 479 9.77 -11.98 19.16
C LYS A 479 10.41 -13.36 19.27
N HIS A 480 10.85 -13.79 20.45
CA HIS A 480 11.40 -15.13 20.65
C HIS A 480 10.32 -16.23 20.67
N GLY A 481 10.70 -17.42 20.17
CA GLY A 481 9.85 -18.62 20.14
C GLY A 481 8.70 -18.63 19.14
N ASN A 482 8.54 -17.56 18.34
CA ASN A 482 7.47 -17.44 17.35
C ASN A 482 7.74 -18.31 16.13
N THR A 483 6.68 -18.92 15.60
CA THR A 483 6.69 -19.41 14.23
C THR A 483 6.33 -18.24 13.33
N ILE A 484 7.18 -17.92 12.35
CA ILE A 484 6.92 -16.85 11.38
C ILE A 484 6.33 -17.49 10.13
N ILE A 485 5.23 -16.95 9.63
CA ILE A 485 4.48 -17.51 8.50
C ILE A 485 4.22 -16.40 7.49
N THR A 486 4.59 -16.61 6.23
CA THR A 486 4.36 -15.65 5.15
C THR A 486 3.44 -16.25 4.12
N ASP A 487 2.32 -15.57 3.83
CA ASP A 487 1.47 -15.88 2.68
C ASP A 487 2.17 -15.38 1.41
N THR A 488 2.75 -16.32 0.68
CA THR A 488 3.54 -15.98 -0.50
C THR A 488 2.71 -15.46 -1.65
N ARG A 489 1.40 -15.72 -1.68
CA ARG A 489 0.50 -15.20 -2.70
C ARG A 489 0.39 -13.68 -2.56
N ARG A 490 0.26 -13.20 -1.32
CA ARG A 490 0.18 -11.77 -0.98
C ARG A 490 1.50 -11.06 -1.23
N LEU A 491 2.62 -11.70 -0.88
CA LEU A 491 3.95 -11.15 -1.18
C LEU A 491 4.13 -11.05 -2.71
N LEU A 492 3.83 -12.12 -3.45
CA LEU A 492 3.98 -12.16 -4.90
C LEU A 492 3.11 -11.10 -5.60
N SER A 493 1.86 -10.91 -5.17
CA SER A 493 0.96 -9.90 -5.75
C SER A 493 1.37 -8.46 -5.45
N ALA A 494 2.16 -8.25 -4.38
CA ALA A 494 2.71 -6.95 -4.02
C ALA A 494 3.99 -6.58 -4.80
N LEU A 495 4.59 -7.53 -5.54
CA LEU A 495 5.81 -7.26 -6.32
C LEU A 495 5.49 -6.58 -7.67
N PRO A 496 6.42 -5.77 -8.22
CA PRO A 496 6.30 -5.26 -9.58
C PRO A 496 6.14 -6.38 -10.61
N GLU A 497 5.33 -6.16 -11.65
CA GLU A 497 5.07 -7.17 -12.69
C GLU A 497 6.35 -7.70 -13.35
N ALA A 498 7.29 -6.81 -13.69
CA ALA A 498 8.58 -7.20 -14.25
C ALA A 498 9.39 -8.12 -13.31
N THR A 499 9.29 -7.90 -11.99
CA THR A 499 9.91 -8.75 -10.97
C THR A 499 9.24 -10.12 -10.96
N VAL A 500 7.91 -10.18 -10.96
CA VAL A 500 7.15 -11.44 -11.01
C VAL A 500 7.50 -12.24 -12.28
N GLU A 501 7.55 -11.58 -13.43
CA GLU A 501 7.91 -12.22 -14.71
C GLU A 501 9.35 -12.74 -14.75
N ARG A 502 10.27 -12.09 -14.03
CA ARG A 502 11.62 -12.62 -13.85
C ARG A 502 11.63 -13.83 -12.90
N LEU A 503 10.96 -13.75 -11.75
CA LEU A 503 10.89 -14.84 -10.77
C LEU A 503 10.28 -16.12 -11.38
N LYS A 504 9.28 -16.00 -12.25
CA LYS A 504 8.67 -17.13 -12.99
C LYS A 504 9.66 -17.93 -13.84
N LYS A 505 10.80 -17.33 -14.22
CA LYS A 505 11.82 -17.95 -15.09
C LYS A 505 12.96 -18.59 -14.31
N ILE A 506 13.01 -18.39 -12.98
CA ILE A 506 14.12 -18.86 -12.14
C ILE A 506 13.71 -20.15 -11.43
N SER A 507 14.60 -21.13 -11.47
CA SER A 507 14.56 -22.31 -10.61
C SER A 507 15.82 -22.35 -9.76
N LEU A 508 15.66 -22.77 -8.51
CA LEU A 508 16.75 -22.85 -7.54
C LEU A 508 17.04 -24.30 -7.17
N GLU A 509 18.31 -24.55 -6.88
CA GLU A 509 18.85 -25.79 -6.35
C GLU A 509 19.27 -25.58 -4.89
N TYR A 510 18.85 -26.50 -4.03
CA TYR A 510 19.05 -26.46 -2.59
C TYR A 510 19.91 -27.65 -2.17
N ARG A 511 21.01 -27.36 -1.49
CA ARG A 511 21.95 -28.36 -0.96
C ARG A 511 22.07 -28.22 0.54
N THR A 512 21.90 -29.31 1.28
CA THR A 512 22.01 -29.29 2.73
C THR A 512 22.97 -30.37 3.24
N SER A 513 23.57 -30.13 4.41
CA SER A 513 24.50 -31.07 5.01
C SER A 513 23.86 -32.39 5.47
N LEU A 514 22.53 -32.42 5.64
CA LEU A 514 21.76 -33.64 5.95
C LEU A 514 22.01 -34.79 4.95
N PHE A 515 22.30 -34.47 3.69
CA PHE A 515 22.47 -35.43 2.60
C PHE A 515 23.90 -35.45 2.03
N LYS A 516 24.89 -34.98 2.80
CA LYS A 516 26.30 -34.80 2.36
C LYS A 516 26.94 -36.05 1.73
N GLN A 517 26.51 -37.25 2.10
CA GLN A 517 27.09 -38.50 1.58
C GLN A 517 26.46 -38.99 0.27
N SER A 518 25.28 -38.49 -0.13
CA SER A 518 24.55 -38.98 -1.32
C SER A 518 24.60 -38.04 -2.53
N GLY A 519 25.10 -36.80 -2.37
CA GLY A 519 25.15 -35.80 -3.45
C GLY A 519 23.76 -35.34 -3.95
N GLN A 520 22.69 -35.71 -3.22
CA GLN A 520 21.32 -35.40 -3.59
C GLN A 520 21.01 -33.92 -3.35
N VAL A 521 20.25 -33.35 -4.27
CA VAL A 521 19.83 -31.94 -4.24
C VAL A 521 18.32 -31.88 -4.40
N HIS A 522 17.72 -30.80 -3.92
CA HIS A 522 16.33 -30.47 -4.22
C HIS A 522 16.31 -29.32 -5.21
N THR A 523 15.47 -29.41 -6.24
CA THR A 523 15.28 -28.36 -7.23
C THR A 523 13.83 -27.93 -7.24
N SER A 524 13.58 -26.62 -7.26
CA SER A 524 12.23 -26.07 -7.31
C SER A 524 12.18 -24.76 -8.09
N PRO A 525 11.16 -24.55 -8.95
CA PRO A 525 10.85 -23.23 -9.50
C PRO A 525 10.55 -22.25 -8.37
N VAL A 526 10.99 -20.99 -8.50
CA VAL A 526 10.73 -19.96 -7.47
C VAL A 526 9.24 -19.61 -7.41
N VAL A 527 8.55 -19.62 -8.55
CA VAL A 527 7.11 -19.43 -8.64
C VAL A 527 6.46 -20.74 -9.08
N VAL A 528 5.49 -21.22 -8.31
CA VAL A 528 4.70 -22.43 -8.60
C VAL A 528 3.22 -22.10 -8.70
N THR A 529 2.46 -22.97 -9.37
CA THR A 529 1.00 -22.91 -9.37
C THR A 529 0.46 -23.86 -8.31
N HIS A 530 -0.39 -23.35 -7.43
CA HIS A 530 -1.04 -24.14 -6.40
C HIS A 530 -1.97 -25.18 -7.07
N PRO A 531 -1.83 -26.49 -6.78
CA PRO A 531 -2.53 -27.54 -7.53
C PRO A 531 -4.04 -27.55 -7.35
N MET A 532 -4.54 -27.07 -6.20
CA MET A 532 -5.99 -27.00 -5.93
C MET A 532 -6.65 -25.66 -6.30
N THR A 533 -5.99 -24.51 -6.07
CA THR A 533 -6.58 -23.18 -6.32
C THR A 533 -6.21 -22.58 -7.68
N GLY A 534 -5.12 -23.05 -8.30
CA GLY A 534 -4.56 -22.47 -9.53
C GLY A 534 -3.82 -21.14 -9.32
N GLU A 535 -3.74 -20.64 -8.08
CA GLU A 535 -3.04 -19.39 -7.75
C GLU A 535 -1.52 -19.56 -7.82
N LEU A 536 -0.80 -18.47 -8.09
CA LEU A 536 0.66 -18.47 -8.03
C LEU A 536 1.13 -18.34 -6.58
N SER A 537 2.20 -19.06 -6.23
CA SER A 537 2.83 -19.03 -4.90
C SER A 537 4.35 -19.08 -5.04
N LEU A 538 5.07 -18.61 -4.02
CA LEU A 538 6.54 -18.64 -4.01
C LEU A 538 7.06 -19.88 -3.28
N ARG A 539 8.07 -20.53 -3.88
CA ARG A 539 8.88 -21.56 -3.23
C ARG A 539 10.29 -21.03 -3.03
N PHE A 540 10.73 -21.03 -1.79
CA PHE A 540 12.05 -20.55 -1.43
C PHE A 540 12.51 -21.21 -0.13
N HIS A 541 13.81 -21.47 -0.04
CA HIS A 541 14.49 -21.69 1.22
C HIS A 541 15.56 -20.63 1.33
N GLU A 542 15.59 -19.92 2.45
CA GLU A 542 16.58 -18.88 2.68
C GLU A 542 17.99 -19.49 2.79
N PRO A 543 19.02 -18.89 2.16
CA PRO A 543 20.40 -19.27 2.39
C PRO A 543 20.75 -19.24 3.89
N TRP A 544 21.18 -20.39 4.40
CA TRP A 544 21.38 -20.62 5.83
C TRP A 544 22.73 -21.28 6.08
N GLY A 545 23.80 -20.47 6.09
CA GLY A 545 25.17 -20.95 6.18
C GLY A 545 25.60 -21.36 7.59
N PRO A 546 26.83 -21.90 7.73
CA PRO A 546 27.41 -22.32 9.01
C PRO A 546 27.60 -21.17 10.02
N GLU A 547 27.57 -19.92 9.55
CA GLU A 547 27.55 -18.73 10.40
C GLU A 547 26.20 -18.51 11.11
N LYS A 548 25.10 -19.07 10.57
CA LYS A 548 23.75 -18.95 11.12
C LYS A 548 23.26 -20.19 11.87
N THR A 549 23.82 -21.37 11.59
CA THR A 549 23.44 -22.61 12.28
C THR A 549 24.63 -23.53 12.54
N LYS A 550 24.58 -24.24 13.66
CA LYS A 550 25.53 -25.33 13.98
C LYS A 550 25.03 -26.69 13.49
N MET A 551 23.80 -26.74 12.96
CA MET A 551 23.12 -27.97 12.53
C MET A 551 23.45 -28.29 11.08
N HIS A 552 22.50 -28.00 10.19
CA HIS A 552 22.57 -28.38 8.80
C HIS A 552 22.49 -27.15 7.90
N PRO A 553 23.65 -26.59 7.50
CA PRO A 553 23.66 -25.47 6.57
C PRO A 553 22.96 -25.83 5.26
N THR A 554 22.20 -24.87 4.73
CA THR A 554 21.53 -24.96 3.43
C THR A 554 22.10 -23.90 2.50
N TYR A 555 22.64 -24.37 1.37
CA TYR A 555 23.17 -23.55 0.30
C TYR A 555 22.18 -23.52 -0.85
N VAL A 556 22.08 -22.36 -1.51
CA VAL A 556 21.11 -22.09 -2.56
C VAL A 556 21.86 -21.56 -3.78
N THR A 557 21.60 -22.13 -4.94
CA THR A 557 22.14 -21.67 -6.24
C THR A 557 21.03 -21.73 -7.29
N SER A 558 21.17 -21.01 -8.39
CA SER A 558 20.30 -21.15 -9.55
C SER A 558 20.60 -22.46 -10.29
N VAL A 559 19.57 -23.05 -10.91
CA VAL A 559 19.73 -24.26 -11.71
C VAL A 559 20.62 -23.95 -12.92
N GLY A 560 21.68 -24.74 -13.10
CA GLY A 560 22.65 -24.56 -14.20
C GLY A 560 23.82 -23.62 -13.85
N TYR A 561 23.84 -23.03 -12.66
CA TYR A 561 25.00 -22.31 -12.16
C TYR A 561 26.16 -23.28 -11.86
N ASP A 562 27.38 -22.90 -12.27
CA ASP A 562 28.61 -23.63 -11.94
C ASP A 562 29.28 -22.98 -10.72
N PRO A 563 29.25 -23.62 -9.53
CA PRO A 563 29.91 -23.10 -8.34
C PRO A 563 31.42 -22.96 -8.47
N ALA A 564 32.07 -23.64 -9.43
CA ALA A 564 33.50 -23.55 -9.68
C ALA A 564 33.89 -22.34 -10.55
N SER A 565 32.92 -21.67 -11.17
CA SER A 565 33.15 -20.58 -12.12
C SER A 565 33.70 -19.29 -11.48
N ASN A 566 33.66 -19.17 -10.15
CA ASN A 566 33.95 -17.94 -9.37
C ASN A 566 33.11 -16.71 -9.78
N ALA A 567 32.10 -16.88 -10.64
CA ALA A 567 31.15 -15.83 -10.99
C ALA A 567 30.12 -15.63 -9.87
N LYS A 568 29.42 -14.49 -9.86
CA LYS A 568 28.31 -14.26 -8.92
C LYS A 568 27.03 -14.91 -9.50
N ASP A 569 26.26 -15.62 -8.67
CA ASP A 569 24.99 -16.23 -9.07
C ASP A 569 23.87 -15.19 -9.09
N ALA A 570 23.80 -14.43 -10.18
CA ALA A 570 22.93 -13.26 -10.30
C ALA A 570 21.43 -13.57 -10.14
N ASP A 571 20.99 -14.82 -10.39
CA ASP A 571 19.60 -15.22 -10.22
C ASP A 571 19.30 -15.64 -8.78
N ALA A 572 20.17 -16.43 -8.13
CA ALA A 572 20.00 -16.76 -6.72
C ALA A 572 20.09 -15.50 -5.83
N ASP A 573 21.01 -14.60 -6.14
CA ASP A 573 21.14 -13.32 -5.44
C ASP A 573 19.92 -12.44 -5.65
N PHE A 574 19.44 -12.31 -6.89
CA PHE A 574 18.21 -11.56 -7.17
C PHE A 574 17.00 -12.10 -6.39
N VAL A 575 16.81 -13.41 -6.35
CA VAL A 575 15.71 -14.01 -5.59
C VAL A 575 15.87 -13.74 -4.09
N THR A 576 17.08 -13.89 -3.56
CA THR A 576 17.36 -13.66 -2.13
C THR A 576 17.13 -12.20 -1.74
N GLU A 577 17.69 -11.25 -2.51
CA GLU A 577 17.51 -9.81 -2.31
C GLU A 577 16.03 -9.39 -2.46
N THR A 578 15.29 -10.05 -3.36
CA THR A 578 13.86 -9.77 -3.54
C THR A 578 13.02 -10.29 -2.37
N LEU A 579 13.30 -11.48 -1.86
CA LEU A 579 12.38 -12.16 -0.94
C LEU A 579 12.78 -12.04 0.54
N GLN A 580 14.06 -12.18 0.88
CA GLN A 580 14.50 -12.46 2.25
C GLN A 580 13.96 -11.46 3.28
N GLU A 581 14.21 -10.16 3.10
CA GLU A 581 13.73 -9.14 4.05
C GLU A 581 12.19 -9.08 4.11
N ARG A 582 11.51 -9.25 2.98
CA ARG A 582 10.05 -9.22 2.90
C ARG A 582 9.41 -10.38 3.64
N LEU A 583 10.03 -11.56 3.62
CA LEU A 583 9.57 -12.73 4.37
C LEU A 583 9.53 -12.47 5.89
N TYR A 584 10.41 -11.61 6.41
CA TYR A 584 10.43 -11.24 7.83
C TYR A 584 9.61 -9.98 8.16
N SER A 585 9.10 -9.26 7.15
CA SER A 585 8.37 -8.01 7.36
C SER A 585 7.00 -8.25 7.99
N GLU A 586 6.62 -7.45 8.99
CA GLU A 586 5.27 -7.45 9.58
C GLU A 586 4.17 -7.14 8.54
N GLU A 587 4.56 -6.63 7.37
CA GLU A 587 3.70 -6.40 6.20
C GLU A 587 3.23 -7.67 5.50
N PHE A 588 4.05 -8.73 5.49
CA PHE A 588 3.77 -9.98 4.79
C PHE A 588 3.82 -11.21 5.69
N ALA A 589 4.30 -11.05 6.92
CA ALA A 589 4.57 -12.14 7.85
C ALA A 589 3.68 -12.05 9.08
N HIS A 590 3.02 -13.14 9.40
CA HIS A 590 2.39 -13.37 10.68
C HIS A 590 3.40 -14.00 11.65
N TRP A 591 3.62 -13.34 12.79
CA TRP A 591 4.47 -13.83 13.85
C TRP A 591 3.60 -14.58 14.86
N HIS A 592 3.41 -15.87 14.61
CA HIS A 592 2.49 -16.70 15.36
C HIS A 592 3.05 -17.07 16.73
N GLN A 593 2.45 -16.47 17.76
CA GLN A 593 2.59 -16.87 19.15
C GLN A 593 1.66 -18.03 19.46
N TRP A 594 2.25 -19.16 19.82
CA TRP A 594 1.51 -20.38 20.11
C TRP A 594 0.78 -20.28 21.45
N VAL A 595 -0.46 -20.76 21.47
CA VAL A 595 -1.31 -20.91 22.65
C VAL A 595 -1.44 -22.39 22.96
N LYS A 596 -1.20 -22.76 24.22
CA LYS A 596 -1.36 -24.14 24.68
C LYS A 596 -2.75 -24.69 24.33
N GLY A 597 -2.76 -25.85 23.70
CA GLY A 597 -3.93 -26.58 23.25
C GLY A 597 -4.53 -26.10 21.93
N GLU A 598 -4.01 -25.05 21.29
CA GLU A 598 -4.52 -24.68 19.98
C GLU A 598 -4.08 -25.70 18.91
N PHE A 599 -4.91 -25.81 17.87
CA PHE A 599 -4.53 -26.52 16.65
C PHE A 599 -4.38 -25.52 15.50
N VAL A 600 -3.50 -25.83 14.55
CA VAL A 600 -3.24 -24.96 13.40
C VAL A 600 -3.15 -25.79 12.14
N VAL A 601 -3.98 -25.48 11.15
CA VAL A 601 -3.92 -26.07 9.81
C VAL A 601 -3.33 -25.04 8.87
N MET A 602 -2.28 -25.42 8.15
CA MET A 602 -1.57 -24.54 7.23
C MET A 602 -1.47 -25.17 5.84
N ASP A 603 -1.70 -24.36 4.81
CA ASP A 603 -1.39 -24.69 3.42
C ASP A 603 0.12 -24.57 3.20
N ASN A 604 0.81 -25.71 3.13
CA ASN A 604 2.25 -25.75 2.91
C ASN A 604 2.63 -25.35 1.49
N ILE A 605 1.70 -25.26 0.54
CA ILE A 605 1.99 -24.84 -0.83
C ILE A 605 2.11 -23.32 -0.93
N SER A 606 1.14 -22.59 -0.37
CA SER A 606 1.11 -21.12 -0.43
C SER A 606 1.89 -20.43 0.67
N GLN A 607 2.25 -21.14 1.75
CA GLN A 607 2.95 -20.56 2.89
C GLN A 607 4.43 -20.95 2.92
N LEU A 608 5.28 -19.98 3.26
CA LEU A 608 6.63 -20.22 3.77
C LEU A 608 6.66 -19.98 5.26
N HIS A 609 7.47 -20.74 5.97
CA HIS A 609 7.56 -20.61 7.42
C HIS A 609 9.00 -20.70 7.94
N ALA A 610 9.21 -20.03 9.06
CA ALA A 610 10.46 -19.93 9.79
C ALA A 610 10.18 -20.03 11.30
N ARG A 611 11.22 -20.01 12.11
CA ARG A 611 11.10 -19.93 13.57
C ARG A 611 12.18 -19.02 14.12
N THR A 612 11.81 -18.14 15.04
CA THR A 612 12.83 -17.41 15.81
C THR A 612 13.54 -18.33 16.79
N VAL A 613 14.59 -17.81 17.44
CA VAL A 613 15.30 -18.52 18.51
C VAL A 613 14.30 -18.88 19.61
N LEU A 614 14.37 -20.11 20.11
CA LEU A 614 13.60 -20.55 21.29
C LEU A 614 14.41 -20.29 22.55
N GLY A 615 13.73 -19.80 23.59
CA GLY A 615 14.30 -19.70 24.93
C GLY A 615 14.49 -21.06 25.61
N MET A 616 15.18 -21.07 26.75
CA MET A 616 15.60 -22.30 27.45
C MET A 616 14.46 -23.23 27.87
N GLY A 617 13.23 -22.71 27.99
CA GLY A 617 12.06 -23.53 28.30
C GLY A 617 11.56 -24.40 27.13
N GLY A 618 12.01 -24.14 25.90
CA GLY A 618 11.62 -24.89 24.71
C GLY A 618 10.12 -24.83 24.42
N ARG A 619 9.64 -25.74 23.56
CA ARG A 619 8.21 -25.99 23.30
C ARG A 619 7.95 -27.45 22.95
N HIS A 620 6.68 -27.85 22.95
CA HIS A 620 6.23 -29.18 22.54
C HIS A 620 5.05 -29.07 21.56
N MET A 621 5.32 -29.43 20.31
CA MET A 621 4.36 -29.43 19.21
C MET A 621 4.23 -30.83 18.64
N ARG A 622 3.05 -31.18 18.14
CA ARG A 622 2.87 -32.35 17.27
C ARG A 622 2.49 -31.88 15.88
N ARG A 623 2.97 -32.58 14.85
CA ARG A 623 2.70 -32.24 13.45
C ARG A 623 2.35 -33.46 12.62
N ILE A 624 1.32 -33.36 11.80
CA ILE A 624 0.95 -34.34 10.78
C ILE A 624 0.97 -33.66 9.40
N HIS A 625 1.45 -34.39 8.40
CA HIS A 625 1.40 -34.00 6.99
C HIS A 625 0.28 -34.74 6.28
N PHE A 626 -0.49 -34.06 5.44
CA PHE A 626 -1.57 -34.70 4.68
C PHE A 626 -1.86 -33.97 3.35
N ASN A 627 -2.55 -34.66 2.44
CA ASN A 627 -2.96 -34.15 1.12
C ASN A 627 -4.49 -34.05 0.96
#